data_AF-A0A935XYH5-F1
#
_entry.id   AF-A0A935XYH5-F1
#
_cell.length_a   1.000
_cell.length_b   1.000
_cell.length_c   1.000
_cell.angle_alpha   90.00
_cell.angle_beta   90.00
_cell.angle_gamma   90.00
#
_symmetry.space_group_name_H-M   'P 1'
#
loop_
_entity.id
_entity.type
_entity.pdbx_description
1 polymer ?
#
loop_
_entity_poly.entity_id
_entity_poly.type
_entity_poly.pdbx_seq_one_letter_code
_entity_poly.pdbx_strand_id
1 'polypeptide(L)'
;MSDEPDSMHIHLTVPSDLYAVSNGQLVQRERIDGLHVTYHWSVQYPINNYNVTFYIGAYEHFQDQYLSQESKKLDLDYYVLDYNTTIAREHFKQVHKVLEAFEKYLGPYPFWKDGYALVEAPYLGMEHQSAIAYGNKYLRGYLGGRIPAEFDFDFIILHETAHEYWGNSVSCTDLAEMWIHESFATYMENLFVEYFYGKSAALRYLQSSRQYIQNKFPIIGQFGVNDEPADSDQYYKGAWMLHTIRQKINNDSLWFDILKQFYKNHEYGFASTQDFVNLLEAKTGTDYCDIVNQYLKYATLPELEYKIIQKSEYSGVSFRWKSNTKNSTYL
;
A
#
# COMPACT_ATOMS: atom_id res chain seq x y z
N MET A 1 -12.38 -2.02 -12.33
CA MET A 1 -12.21 -1.37 -11.03
C MET A 1 -13.21 -0.26 -10.76
N SER A 2 -13.89 0.33 -11.76
CA SER A 2 -14.68 1.56 -11.56
C SER A 2 -16.07 1.39 -10.91
N ASP A 3 -16.48 0.17 -10.58
CA ASP A 3 -17.75 -0.07 -9.89
C ASP A 3 -17.45 -0.31 -8.40
N GLU A 4 -17.99 0.58 -7.57
CA GLU A 4 -17.75 0.65 -6.13
C GLU A 4 -19.12 0.84 -5.44
N PRO A 5 -19.90 -0.24 -5.27
CA PRO A 5 -21.13 -0.20 -4.49
C PRO A 5 -20.85 0.29 -3.07
N ASP A 6 -21.83 0.97 -2.46
CA ASP A 6 -21.72 1.52 -1.10
C ASP A 6 -21.60 0.47 0.02
N SER A 7 -22.00 -0.77 -0.30
CA SER A 7 -22.04 -1.92 0.59
C SER A 7 -22.23 -3.22 -0.21
N MET A 8 -21.94 -4.37 0.39
CA MET A 8 -22.18 -5.67 -0.26
C MET A 8 -22.57 -6.76 0.74
N HIS A 9 -23.57 -7.55 0.38
CA HIS A 9 -23.93 -8.78 1.10
C HIS A 9 -23.49 -10.00 0.29
N ILE A 10 -22.76 -10.91 0.92
CA ILE A 10 -22.17 -12.07 0.25
C ILE A 10 -22.61 -13.33 1.00
N HIS A 11 -23.34 -14.21 0.32
CA HIS A 11 -23.83 -15.47 0.89
C HIS A 11 -23.13 -16.65 0.21
N LEU A 12 -22.44 -17.46 1.00
CA LEU A 12 -21.66 -18.60 0.51
C LEU A 12 -22.18 -19.90 1.12
N THR A 13 -22.77 -20.77 0.32
CA THR A 13 -23.19 -22.12 0.75
C THR A 13 -22.13 -23.14 0.37
N VAL A 14 -21.58 -23.84 1.36
CA VAL A 14 -20.48 -24.80 1.20
C VAL A 14 -20.76 -26.10 1.96
N PRO A 15 -20.04 -27.20 1.65
CA PRO A 15 -20.04 -28.39 2.49
C PRO A 15 -19.81 -28.09 3.98
N SER A 16 -20.52 -28.79 4.85
CA SER A 16 -20.61 -28.47 6.29
C SER A 16 -19.32 -28.71 7.09
N ASP A 17 -18.35 -29.38 6.48
CA ASP A 17 -16.98 -29.62 6.96
C ASP A 17 -15.98 -28.54 6.50
N LEU A 18 -16.40 -27.59 5.65
CA LEU A 18 -15.60 -26.46 5.20
C LEU A 18 -16.05 -25.15 5.84
N TYR A 19 -15.14 -24.17 5.83
CA TYR A 19 -15.39 -22.80 6.25
C TYR A 19 -15.26 -21.86 5.06
N ALA A 20 -16.20 -20.93 4.90
CA ALA A 20 -16.19 -19.93 3.85
C ALA A 20 -15.96 -18.53 4.43
N VAL A 21 -14.92 -17.86 3.97
CA VAL A 21 -14.51 -16.50 4.36
C VAL A 21 -14.71 -15.55 3.19
N SER A 22 -15.15 -14.33 3.45
CA SER A 22 -15.32 -13.27 2.45
C SER A 22 -15.06 -11.92 3.10
N ASN A 23 -15.22 -10.83 2.34
CA ASN A 23 -15.02 -9.47 2.81
C ASN A 23 -16.05 -9.08 3.90
N GLY A 24 -15.71 -8.11 4.74
CA GLY A 24 -16.61 -7.54 5.75
C GLY A 24 -16.74 -8.40 7.00
N GLN A 25 -17.86 -8.24 7.70
CA GLN A 25 -18.16 -9.03 8.91
C GLN A 25 -18.98 -10.28 8.61
N LEU A 26 -18.64 -11.39 9.26
CA LEU A 26 -19.51 -12.55 9.32
C LEU A 26 -20.72 -12.26 10.22
N VAL A 27 -21.89 -12.10 9.61
CA VAL A 27 -23.14 -11.76 10.30
C VAL A 27 -23.85 -13.01 10.80
N GLN A 28 -23.82 -14.08 10.01
CA GLN A 28 -24.54 -15.31 10.32
C GLN A 28 -23.85 -16.53 9.70
N ARG A 29 -23.86 -17.64 10.44
CA ARG A 29 -23.53 -18.97 9.94
C ARG A 29 -24.76 -19.86 10.14
N GLU A 30 -25.38 -20.29 9.05
CA GLU A 30 -26.64 -21.02 9.06
C GLU A 30 -26.44 -22.44 8.50
N ARG A 31 -26.79 -23.47 9.27
CA ARG A 31 -26.81 -24.83 8.76
C ARG A 31 -28.11 -25.07 7.98
N ILE A 32 -28.00 -25.32 6.68
CA ILE A 32 -29.14 -25.50 5.79
C ILE A 32 -29.67 -26.94 5.87
N ASP A 33 -28.76 -27.90 5.90
CA ASP A 33 -29.07 -29.32 6.06
C ASP A 33 -27.90 -30.06 6.75
N GLY A 34 -27.90 -31.40 6.72
CA GLY A 34 -26.81 -32.19 7.32
C GLY A 34 -25.47 -32.13 6.57
N LEU A 35 -25.45 -31.59 5.35
CA LEU A 35 -24.32 -31.58 4.42
C LEU A 35 -23.82 -30.18 4.08
N HIS A 36 -24.63 -29.13 4.27
CA HIS A 36 -24.32 -27.77 3.84
C HIS A 36 -24.52 -26.72 4.94
N VAL A 37 -23.70 -25.67 4.86
CA VAL A 37 -23.77 -24.48 5.71
C VAL A 37 -23.64 -23.23 4.83
N THR A 38 -24.42 -22.19 5.14
CA THR A 38 -24.32 -20.88 4.50
C THR A 38 -23.66 -19.88 5.43
N TYR A 39 -22.67 -19.15 4.92
CA TYR A 39 -22.02 -18.02 5.58
C TYR A 39 -22.54 -16.72 4.99
N HIS A 40 -23.04 -15.83 5.84
CA HIS A 40 -23.56 -14.52 5.47
C HIS A 40 -22.57 -13.45 5.89
N TRP A 41 -21.90 -12.85 4.91
CA TRP A 41 -20.94 -11.77 5.07
C TRP A 41 -21.57 -10.44 4.67
N SER A 42 -21.16 -9.37 5.35
CA SER A 42 -21.64 -8.01 5.10
C SER A 42 -20.49 -7.02 5.12
N VAL A 43 -20.25 -6.37 3.98
CA VAL A 43 -19.35 -5.23 3.81
C VAL A 43 -20.14 -3.95 4.05
N GLN A 44 -19.70 -3.12 5.00
CA GLN A 44 -20.39 -1.90 5.44
C GLN A 44 -19.79 -0.61 4.87
N TYR A 45 -18.74 -0.74 4.06
CA TYR A 45 -18.07 0.35 3.37
C TYR A 45 -18.14 0.15 1.85
N PRO A 46 -17.89 1.21 1.06
CA PRO A 46 -17.69 1.06 -0.36
C PRO A 46 -16.61 0.04 -0.66
N ILE A 47 -16.81 -0.79 -1.69
CA ILE A 47 -15.87 -1.84 -2.07
C ILE A 47 -15.73 -1.93 -3.58
N ASN A 48 -14.49 -1.84 -4.06
CA ASN A 48 -14.21 -2.02 -5.48
C ASN A 48 -14.42 -3.47 -5.92
N ASN A 49 -14.95 -3.64 -7.13
CA ASN A 49 -15.28 -4.97 -7.64
C ASN A 49 -14.11 -5.97 -7.70
N TYR A 50 -12.86 -5.50 -7.83
CA TYR A 50 -11.67 -6.37 -7.83
C TYR A 50 -11.29 -6.87 -6.43
N ASN A 51 -11.76 -6.19 -5.38
CA ASN A 51 -11.52 -6.56 -3.98
C ASN A 51 -12.49 -7.62 -3.45
N VAL A 52 -13.62 -7.81 -4.12
CA VAL A 52 -14.62 -8.79 -3.72
C VAL A 52 -14.05 -10.19 -3.91
N THR A 53 -13.97 -10.95 -2.82
CA THR A 53 -13.32 -12.25 -2.79
C THR A 53 -14.04 -13.26 -1.91
N PHE A 54 -13.67 -14.52 -2.06
CA PHE A 54 -14.02 -15.55 -1.10
C PHE A 54 -12.95 -16.63 -1.03
N TYR A 55 -12.85 -17.26 0.13
CA TYR A 55 -11.96 -18.38 0.40
C TYR A 55 -12.73 -19.51 1.04
N ILE A 56 -12.49 -20.73 0.59
CA ILE A 56 -13.16 -21.93 1.10
C ILE A 56 -12.10 -22.97 1.41
N GLY A 57 -12.08 -23.45 2.65
CA GLY A 57 -11.08 -24.41 3.11
C GLY A 57 -11.38 -24.94 4.50
N ALA A 58 -10.51 -25.84 4.98
CA ALA A 58 -10.50 -26.32 6.36
C ALA A 58 -9.85 -25.26 7.27
N TYR A 59 -10.52 -24.10 7.40
CA TYR A 59 -10.04 -23.00 8.21
C TYR A 59 -10.37 -23.18 9.69
N GLU A 60 -9.37 -22.95 10.52
CA GLU A 60 -9.52 -22.57 11.92
C GLU A 60 -9.60 -21.03 12.00
N HIS A 61 -10.47 -20.53 12.88
CA HIS A 61 -10.66 -19.10 13.12
C HIS A 61 -10.17 -18.73 14.52
N PHE A 62 -9.42 -17.64 14.61
CA PHE A 62 -9.11 -17.03 15.90
C PHE A 62 -9.11 -15.51 15.84
N GLN A 63 -9.45 -14.93 16.99
CA GLN A 63 -9.63 -13.49 17.13
C GLN A 63 -8.51 -12.87 17.96
N ASP A 64 -8.25 -11.60 17.69
CA ASP A 64 -7.40 -10.71 18.46
C ASP A 64 -8.02 -9.30 18.46
N GLN A 65 -7.53 -8.41 19.31
CA GLN A 65 -7.98 -7.01 19.37
C GLN A 65 -6.80 -6.07 19.34
N TYR A 66 -6.81 -5.16 18.36
CA TYR A 66 -5.88 -4.04 18.32
C TYR A 66 -6.47 -2.83 19.05
N LEU A 67 -5.66 -2.15 19.86
CA LEU A 67 -6.03 -0.90 20.50
C LEU A 67 -5.36 0.26 19.75
N SER A 68 -6.15 1.09 19.07
CA SER A 68 -5.61 2.23 18.31
C SER A 68 -4.98 3.29 19.20
N GLN A 69 -4.27 4.22 18.57
CA GLN A 69 -3.73 5.40 19.25
C GLN A 69 -4.81 6.26 19.93
N GLU A 70 -6.06 6.16 19.48
CA GLU A 70 -7.23 6.81 20.10
C GLU A 70 -7.92 5.97 21.18
N SER A 71 -7.32 4.85 21.60
CA SER A 71 -7.88 3.91 22.58
C SER A 71 -9.20 3.27 22.15
N LYS A 72 -9.45 3.15 20.85
CA LYS A 72 -10.58 2.39 20.30
C LYS A 72 -10.12 0.97 19.97
N LYS A 73 -11.01 0.00 20.14
CA LYS A 73 -10.75 -1.40 19.81
C LYS A 73 -11.13 -1.71 18.37
N LEU A 74 -10.20 -2.26 17.61
CA LEU A 74 -10.41 -2.86 16.30
C LEU A 74 -10.36 -4.38 16.46
N ASP A 75 -11.40 -5.06 15.98
CA ASP A 75 -11.41 -6.52 15.94
C ASP A 75 -10.52 -7.01 14.79
N LEU A 76 -9.68 -7.99 15.09
CA LEU A 76 -8.81 -8.67 14.14
C LEU A 76 -9.24 -10.13 14.05
N ASP A 77 -9.55 -10.60 12.85
CA ASP A 77 -9.94 -11.98 12.59
C ASP A 77 -8.91 -12.69 11.72
N TYR A 78 -8.52 -13.90 12.12
CA TYR A 78 -7.53 -14.68 11.39
C TYR A 78 -8.12 -16.03 11.01
N TYR A 79 -8.10 -16.32 9.71
CA TYR A 79 -8.62 -17.56 9.14
C TYR A 79 -7.45 -18.31 8.51
N VAL A 80 -7.03 -19.41 9.12
CA VAL A 80 -5.83 -20.14 8.71
C VAL A 80 -6.13 -21.62 8.56
N LEU A 81 -5.39 -22.32 7.69
CA LEU A 81 -5.59 -23.76 7.55
C LEU A 81 -5.29 -24.44 8.88
N ASP A 82 -6.12 -25.41 9.26
CA ASP A 82 -6.14 -26.00 10.60
C ASP A 82 -4.76 -26.42 11.12
N TYR A 83 -3.94 -27.02 10.24
CA TYR A 83 -2.58 -27.48 10.52
C TYR A 83 -1.55 -26.35 10.72
N ASN A 84 -1.88 -25.10 10.39
CA ASN A 84 -1.03 -23.93 10.55
C ASN A 84 -1.43 -23.02 11.73
N THR A 85 -2.50 -23.34 12.45
CA THR A 85 -3.04 -22.51 13.55
C THR A 85 -1.99 -22.09 14.57
N THR A 86 -1.12 -23.00 15.01
CA THR A 86 -0.11 -22.72 16.04
C THR A 86 0.95 -21.71 15.55
N ILE A 87 1.45 -21.87 14.31
CA ILE A 87 2.45 -20.95 13.76
C ILE A 87 1.84 -19.58 13.45
N ALA A 88 0.61 -19.56 12.94
CA ALA A 88 -0.13 -18.34 12.64
C ALA A 88 -0.34 -17.45 13.87
N ARG A 89 -0.74 -18.04 15.01
CA ARG A 89 -0.97 -17.29 16.26
C ARG A 89 0.24 -16.52 16.76
N GLU A 90 1.44 -17.05 16.55
CA GLU A 90 2.68 -16.33 16.88
C GLU A 90 3.04 -15.32 15.79
N HIS A 91 2.94 -15.73 14.53
CA HIS A 91 3.39 -14.94 13.39
C HIS A 91 2.55 -13.66 13.18
N PHE A 92 1.24 -13.75 13.33
CA PHE A 92 0.30 -12.65 13.05
C PHE A 92 0.28 -11.57 14.14
N LYS A 93 0.93 -11.77 15.29
CA LYS A 93 1.12 -10.70 16.30
C LYS A 93 1.77 -9.43 15.72
N GLN A 94 2.51 -9.55 14.62
CA GLN A 94 3.14 -8.41 13.96
C GLN A 94 2.15 -7.42 13.34
N VAL A 95 0.91 -7.83 13.06
CA VAL A 95 -0.16 -6.96 12.54
C VAL A 95 -0.32 -5.71 13.40
N HIS A 96 -0.23 -5.85 14.73
CA HIS A 96 -0.31 -4.72 15.67
C HIS A 96 0.73 -3.64 15.38
N LYS A 97 1.97 -4.02 15.05
CA LYS A 97 3.03 -3.07 14.72
C LYS A 97 2.76 -2.36 13.39
N VAL A 98 2.23 -3.09 12.41
CA VAL A 98 1.89 -2.55 11.10
C VAL A 98 0.80 -1.50 11.24
N LEU A 99 -0.30 -1.85 11.92
CA LEU A 99 -1.39 -0.93 12.21
C LEU A 99 -0.90 0.30 13.00
N GLU A 100 -0.10 0.11 14.05
CA GLU A 100 0.46 1.20 14.85
C GLU A 100 1.25 2.21 14.02
N ALA A 101 2.16 1.73 13.16
CA ALA A 101 2.95 2.59 12.30
C ALA A 101 2.07 3.31 11.26
N PHE A 102 1.09 2.64 10.67
CA PHE A 102 0.23 3.27 9.66
C PHE A 102 -0.69 4.32 10.28
N GLU A 103 -1.25 4.04 11.46
CA GLU A 103 -2.08 4.99 12.21
C GLU A 103 -1.33 6.29 12.54
N LYS A 104 -0.01 6.20 12.79
CA LYS A 104 0.83 7.37 13.02
C LYS A 104 0.77 8.37 11.86
N TYR A 105 0.72 7.88 10.63
CA TYR A 105 0.82 8.71 9.42
C TYR A 105 -0.55 9.05 8.82
N LEU A 106 -1.49 8.10 8.80
CA LEU A 106 -2.76 8.24 8.06
C LEU A 106 -3.98 8.42 8.99
N GLY A 107 -3.85 8.04 10.26
CA GLY A 107 -4.97 7.95 11.21
C GLY A 107 -5.55 6.53 11.28
N PRO A 108 -6.69 6.34 11.98
CA PRO A 108 -7.24 5.01 12.25
C PRO A 108 -7.47 4.17 10.99
N TYR A 109 -7.41 2.84 11.15
CA TYR A 109 -7.74 1.88 10.10
C TYR A 109 -9.11 2.17 9.46
N PRO A 110 -9.22 2.20 8.12
CA PRO A 110 -10.42 2.69 7.43
C PRO A 110 -11.66 1.84 7.69
N PHE A 111 -11.55 0.52 7.55
CA PHE A 111 -12.71 -0.39 7.54
C PHE A 111 -13.11 -0.84 8.95
N TRP A 112 -13.19 0.10 9.90
CA TRP A 112 -13.35 -0.18 11.33
C TRP A 112 -14.60 -1.01 11.66
N LYS A 113 -15.72 -0.80 10.96
CA LYS A 113 -16.96 -1.59 11.15
C LYS A 113 -16.90 -2.99 10.56
N ASP A 114 -16.02 -3.19 9.58
CA ASP A 114 -15.82 -4.49 8.91
C ASP A 114 -14.75 -5.32 9.61
N GLY A 115 -13.86 -4.66 10.37
CA GLY A 115 -12.73 -5.31 11.03
C GLY A 115 -11.57 -5.53 10.06
N TYR A 116 -10.46 -6.01 10.60
CA TYR A 116 -9.29 -6.40 9.82
C TYR A 116 -9.19 -7.92 9.80
N ALA A 117 -8.94 -8.52 8.64
CA ALA A 117 -8.68 -9.96 8.59
C ALA A 117 -7.49 -10.35 7.71
N LEU A 118 -6.78 -11.41 8.14
CA LEU A 118 -5.89 -12.17 7.27
C LEU A 118 -6.50 -13.55 7.00
N VAL A 119 -6.48 -13.96 5.74
CA VAL A 119 -6.98 -15.26 5.28
C VAL A 119 -5.84 -16.02 4.62
N GLU A 120 -5.49 -17.19 5.14
CA GLU A 120 -4.46 -18.02 4.51
C GLU A 120 -4.90 -18.43 3.10
N ALA A 121 -4.08 -18.12 2.11
CA ALA A 121 -4.41 -18.25 0.69
C ALA A 121 -3.36 -19.09 -0.07
N PRO A 122 -3.74 -19.72 -1.20
CA PRO A 122 -2.82 -20.54 -2.00
C PRO A 122 -1.88 -19.72 -2.89
N TYR A 123 -2.01 -18.39 -2.90
CA TYR A 123 -1.15 -17.44 -3.60
C TYR A 123 -0.57 -16.44 -2.59
N LEU A 124 0.44 -15.68 -3.02
CA LEU A 124 1.35 -15.02 -2.09
C LEU A 124 0.71 -13.96 -1.18
N GLY A 125 -0.06 -13.07 -1.78
CA GLY A 125 -0.70 -11.92 -1.14
C GLY A 125 -1.67 -11.30 -2.14
N MET A 126 -2.70 -10.64 -1.61
CA MET A 126 -3.59 -9.74 -2.34
C MET A 126 -4.39 -8.96 -1.29
N GLU A 127 -4.51 -7.67 -1.50
CA GLU A 127 -5.18 -6.68 -0.66
C GLU A 127 -6.71 -6.76 -0.60
N HIS A 128 -7.34 -7.93 -0.75
CA HIS A 128 -8.80 -8.01 -0.77
C HIS A 128 -9.40 -7.33 0.47
N GLN A 129 -10.13 -6.24 0.27
CA GLN A 129 -10.60 -5.32 1.31
C GLN A 129 -11.16 -6.06 2.53
N SER A 130 -10.61 -5.82 3.73
CA SER A 130 -10.99 -6.46 5.00
C SER A 130 -10.89 -8.01 5.05
N ALA A 131 -10.35 -8.66 4.02
CA ALA A 131 -10.14 -10.12 3.92
C ALA A 131 -8.81 -10.43 3.19
N ILE A 132 -7.74 -9.82 3.68
CA ILE A 132 -6.43 -9.79 3.04
C ILE A 132 -5.90 -11.22 2.87
N ALA A 133 -5.48 -11.54 1.65
CA ALA A 133 -4.89 -12.84 1.34
C ALA A 133 -3.47 -12.94 1.92
N TYR A 134 -3.18 -14.07 2.57
CA TYR A 134 -1.87 -14.34 3.14
C TYR A 134 -1.32 -15.69 2.69
N GLY A 135 -0.27 -15.70 1.88
CA GLY A 135 0.39 -16.92 1.42
C GLY A 135 1.91 -16.91 1.58
N ASN A 136 2.45 -16.04 2.44
CA ASN A 136 3.89 -15.93 2.67
C ASN A 136 4.49 -17.06 3.54
N LYS A 137 3.72 -18.13 3.78
CA LYS A 137 4.15 -19.34 4.49
C LYS A 137 4.68 -19.10 5.90
N TYR A 138 4.22 -18.05 6.57
CA TYR A 138 4.65 -17.69 7.92
C TYR A 138 6.15 -17.40 8.02
N LEU A 139 6.74 -16.89 6.93
CA LEU A 139 8.14 -16.52 6.84
C LEU A 139 8.33 -15.00 7.00
N ARG A 140 9.53 -14.60 7.43
CA ARG A 140 9.96 -13.19 7.45
C ARG A 140 10.42 -12.76 6.07
N GLY A 141 10.32 -11.47 5.76
CA GLY A 141 10.62 -10.92 4.43
C GLY A 141 9.63 -11.42 3.37
N TYR A 142 10.08 -11.51 2.13
CA TYR A 142 9.32 -12.04 0.99
C TYR A 142 9.75 -13.50 0.74
N LEU A 143 8.87 -14.45 1.06
CA LEU A 143 9.13 -15.90 0.99
C LEU A 143 10.41 -16.34 1.74
N GLY A 144 10.71 -15.70 2.88
CA GLY A 144 11.93 -15.95 3.67
C GLY A 144 13.13 -15.08 3.25
N GLY A 145 13.06 -14.42 2.09
CA GLY A 145 14.06 -13.49 1.61
C GLY A 145 13.94 -12.13 2.31
N ARG A 146 14.95 -11.75 3.10
CA ARG A 146 15.01 -10.45 3.79
C ARG A 146 16.03 -9.55 3.13
N ILE A 147 15.55 -8.43 2.58
CA ILE A 147 16.39 -7.46 1.89
C ILE A 147 15.97 -6.06 2.38
N PRO A 148 16.81 -5.38 3.18
CA PRO A 148 18.01 -5.85 3.87
C PRO A 148 17.76 -6.95 4.93
N ALA A 149 18.80 -7.75 5.22
CA ALA A 149 18.67 -8.94 6.08
C ALA A 149 18.35 -8.63 7.55
N GLU A 150 18.63 -7.40 8.01
CA GLU A 150 18.35 -6.96 9.38
C GLU A 150 16.87 -6.71 9.68
N PHE A 151 16.02 -6.58 8.66
CA PHE A 151 14.61 -6.29 8.86
C PHE A 151 13.79 -7.56 9.03
N ASP A 152 13.21 -7.70 10.22
CA ASP A 152 12.54 -8.93 10.66
C ASP A 152 11.02 -8.74 10.78
N PHE A 153 10.39 -8.38 9.65
CA PHE A 153 8.95 -8.34 9.49
C PHE A 153 8.54 -9.19 8.29
N ASP A 154 7.29 -9.63 8.24
CA ASP A 154 6.69 -10.26 7.06
C ASP A 154 6.32 -9.17 6.05
N PHE A 155 6.89 -9.27 4.85
CA PHE A 155 6.67 -8.27 3.80
C PHE A 155 5.21 -8.25 3.33
N ILE A 156 4.55 -9.41 3.22
CA ILE A 156 3.18 -9.50 2.71
C ILE A 156 2.21 -8.88 3.71
N ILE A 157 2.34 -9.16 5.01
CA ILE A 157 1.48 -8.50 6.00
C ILE A 157 1.65 -6.98 5.95
N LEU A 158 2.89 -6.50 5.80
CA LEU A 158 3.17 -5.07 5.73
C LEU A 158 2.57 -4.41 4.48
N HIS A 159 2.83 -4.98 3.30
CA HIS A 159 2.42 -4.44 2.00
C HIS A 159 0.90 -4.48 1.82
N GLU A 160 0.29 -5.65 2.02
CA GLU A 160 -1.14 -5.82 1.80
C GLU A 160 -1.98 -5.04 2.81
N THR A 161 -1.49 -4.84 4.04
CA THR A 161 -2.17 -3.95 5.00
C THR A 161 -2.07 -2.49 4.58
N ALA A 162 -1.04 -2.09 3.82
CA ALA A 162 -0.93 -0.72 3.35
C ALA A 162 -2.00 -0.41 2.29
N HIS A 163 -2.39 -1.43 1.52
CA HIS A 163 -3.43 -1.30 0.52
C HIS A 163 -4.84 -1.07 1.08
N GLU A 164 -5.07 -1.44 2.34
CA GLU A 164 -6.31 -1.06 3.04
C GLU A 164 -6.49 0.46 3.06
N TYR A 165 -5.39 1.23 3.11
CA TYR A 165 -5.42 2.68 2.93
C TYR A 165 -5.29 3.09 1.44
N TRP A 166 -4.36 2.47 0.70
CA TRP A 166 -4.02 2.84 -0.69
C TRP A 166 -4.36 1.72 -1.69
N GLY A 167 -5.52 1.80 -2.33
CA GLY A 167 -6.06 0.76 -3.19
C GLY A 167 -7.53 0.52 -2.85
N ASN A 168 -7.78 0.28 -1.57
CA ASN A 168 -9.09 -0.04 -1.05
C ASN A 168 -9.83 1.22 -0.60
N SER A 169 -9.31 1.93 0.41
CA SER A 169 -9.93 3.18 0.88
C SER A 169 -9.74 4.32 -0.11
N VAL A 170 -8.53 4.48 -0.67
CA VAL A 170 -8.26 5.44 -1.75
C VAL A 170 -7.88 4.67 -3.00
N SER A 171 -8.78 4.60 -3.97
CA SER A 171 -8.53 3.97 -5.25
C SER A 171 -8.06 4.96 -6.31
N CYS A 172 -7.65 4.47 -7.49
CA CYS A 172 -7.19 5.31 -8.59
C CYS A 172 -8.31 5.47 -9.62
N THR A 173 -8.40 6.65 -10.24
CA THR A 173 -9.50 6.93 -11.19
C THR A 173 -9.48 6.06 -12.45
N ASP A 174 -8.31 5.52 -12.80
CA ASP A 174 -8.07 4.65 -13.95
C ASP A 174 -6.89 3.73 -13.64
N LEU A 175 -6.87 2.52 -14.22
CA LEU A 175 -5.77 1.55 -14.10
C LEU A 175 -4.42 2.13 -14.57
N ALA A 176 -4.45 3.10 -15.48
CA ALA A 176 -3.26 3.85 -15.89
C ALA A 176 -2.56 4.58 -14.73
N GLU A 177 -3.25 4.78 -13.60
CA GLU A 177 -2.76 5.43 -12.39
C GLU A 177 -2.53 4.47 -11.22
N MET A 178 -2.34 3.17 -11.48
CA MET A 178 -2.08 2.14 -10.46
C MET A 178 -0.91 2.46 -9.52
N TRP A 179 0.01 3.34 -9.93
CA TRP A 179 1.05 3.88 -9.06
C TRP A 179 0.50 4.51 -7.77
N ILE A 180 -0.73 5.03 -7.75
CA ILE A 180 -1.35 5.56 -6.53
C ILE A 180 -1.56 4.45 -5.49
N HIS A 181 -1.91 3.24 -5.92
CA HIS A 181 -2.00 2.09 -5.04
C HIS A 181 -0.58 1.68 -4.64
N GLU A 182 0.24 1.36 -5.65
CA GLU A 182 1.47 0.62 -5.46
C GLU A 182 2.61 1.45 -4.89
N SER A 183 2.79 2.68 -5.36
CA SER A 183 3.85 3.56 -4.87
C SER A 183 3.59 4.00 -3.45
N PHE A 184 2.34 4.32 -3.09
CA PHE A 184 2.01 4.73 -1.73
C PHE A 184 2.04 3.54 -0.77
N ALA A 185 1.53 2.37 -1.14
CA ALA A 185 1.67 1.14 -0.35
C ALA A 185 3.15 0.80 -0.11
N THR A 186 3.98 0.80 -1.17
CA THR A 186 5.43 0.60 -1.07
C THR A 186 6.10 1.68 -0.21
N TYR A 187 5.64 2.94 -0.28
CA TYR A 187 6.17 4.01 0.55
C TYR A 187 5.78 3.85 2.02
N MET A 188 4.60 3.31 2.33
CA MET A 188 4.19 2.98 3.70
C MET A 188 5.11 1.93 4.33
N GLU A 189 5.65 0.98 3.56
CA GLU A 189 6.69 0.07 4.06
C GLU A 189 7.92 0.84 4.56
N ASN A 190 8.35 1.86 3.80
CA ASN A 190 9.49 2.68 4.19
C ASN A 190 9.21 3.47 5.46
N LEU A 191 7.99 4.00 5.60
CA LEU A 191 7.56 4.72 6.78
C LEU A 191 7.44 3.80 8.00
N PHE A 192 7.02 2.55 7.83
CA PHE A 192 7.08 1.52 8.88
C PHE A 192 8.51 1.31 9.37
N VAL A 193 9.47 1.19 8.44
CA VAL A 193 10.88 1.08 8.80
C VAL A 193 11.36 2.35 9.52
N GLU A 194 10.99 3.54 9.05
CA GLU A 194 11.34 4.79 9.71
C GLU A 194 10.80 4.88 11.14
N TYR A 195 9.55 4.44 11.34
CA TYR A 195 8.87 4.49 12.63
C TYR A 195 9.58 3.65 13.69
N PHE A 196 9.94 2.40 13.37
CA PHE A 196 10.56 1.48 14.33
C PHE A 196 12.09 1.50 14.35
N TYR A 197 12.74 1.84 13.24
CA TYR A 197 14.19 1.70 13.06
C TYR A 197 14.90 3.03 12.74
N GLY A 198 14.15 4.12 12.56
CA GLY A 198 14.66 5.46 12.31
C GLY A 198 15.03 5.76 10.86
N LYS A 199 15.23 7.06 10.57
CA LYS A 199 15.46 7.60 9.23
C LYS A 199 16.60 6.93 8.46
N SER A 200 17.72 6.67 9.13
CA SER A 200 18.87 6.04 8.49
C SER A 200 18.58 4.61 8.04
N ALA A 201 17.74 3.87 8.78
CA ALA A 201 17.31 2.53 8.39
C ALA A 201 16.31 2.59 7.24
N ALA A 202 15.37 3.53 7.28
CA ALA A 202 14.43 3.77 6.19
C ALA A 202 15.17 4.10 4.88
N LEU A 203 16.19 4.97 4.92
CA LEU A 203 16.97 5.26 3.72
C LEU A 203 17.69 4.01 3.19
N ARG A 204 18.23 3.14 4.05
CA ARG A 204 18.83 1.86 3.62
C ARG A 204 17.79 0.92 3.00
N TYR A 205 16.58 0.86 3.56
CA TYR A 205 15.49 0.08 3.00
C TYR A 205 15.14 0.54 1.57
N LEU A 206 14.93 1.84 1.37
CA LEU A 206 14.74 2.41 0.03
C LEU A 206 15.93 2.16 -0.89
N GLN A 207 17.17 2.29 -0.40
CA GLN A 207 18.36 2.01 -1.20
C GLN A 207 18.41 0.57 -1.69
N SER A 208 17.98 -0.38 -0.85
CA SER A 208 17.93 -1.78 -1.22
C SER A 208 16.92 -2.08 -2.33
N SER A 209 15.83 -1.30 -2.43
CA SER A 209 14.80 -1.49 -3.44
C SER A 209 15.18 -0.91 -4.81
N ARG A 210 16.22 -0.06 -4.88
CA ARG A 210 16.70 0.55 -6.14
C ARG A 210 17.08 -0.49 -7.19
N GLN A 211 17.55 -1.66 -6.78
CA GLN A 211 17.95 -2.73 -7.71
C GLN A 211 16.76 -3.28 -8.53
N TYR A 212 15.53 -3.03 -8.09
CA TYR A 212 14.30 -3.46 -8.76
C TYR A 212 13.68 -2.37 -9.65
N ILE A 213 14.31 -1.19 -9.73
CA ILE A 213 13.89 -0.14 -10.66
C ILE A 213 14.45 -0.48 -12.05
N GLN A 214 13.56 -0.65 -13.03
CA GLN A 214 13.91 -1.08 -14.38
C GLN A 214 14.09 0.10 -15.35
N ASN A 215 13.32 1.19 -15.19
CA ASN A 215 13.30 2.33 -16.12
C ASN A 215 13.08 1.94 -17.59
N LYS A 216 12.22 0.95 -17.85
CA LYS A 216 11.94 0.48 -19.22
C LYS A 216 10.72 1.18 -19.83
N PHE A 217 9.72 1.45 -19.01
CA PHE A 217 8.46 2.05 -19.44
C PHE A 217 8.11 3.26 -18.56
N PRO A 218 7.29 4.20 -19.05
CA PRO A 218 6.56 5.10 -18.18
C PRO A 218 5.77 4.31 -17.12
N ILE A 219 5.62 4.89 -15.93
CA ILE A 219 4.75 4.33 -14.91
C ILE A 219 3.29 4.58 -15.29
N ILE A 220 2.94 5.79 -15.73
CA ILE A 220 1.57 6.07 -16.18
C ILE A 220 1.28 5.31 -17.48
N GLY A 221 0.22 4.51 -17.46
CA GLY A 221 -0.31 3.79 -18.61
C GLY A 221 -1.18 4.64 -19.53
N GLN A 222 -1.85 3.98 -20.47
CA GLN A 222 -2.84 4.57 -21.34
C GLN A 222 -4.23 4.59 -20.66
N PHE A 223 -4.77 5.78 -20.46
CA PHE A 223 -6.10 5.97 -19.88
C PHE A 223 -7.22 5.37 -20.75
N GLY A 224 -8.27 4.86 -20.09
CA GLY A 224 -9.51 4.43 -20.72
C GLY A 224 -9.44 3.11 -21.47
N VAL A 225 -8.33 2.36 -21.35
CA VAL A 225 -8.14 1.06 -22.03
C VAL A 225 -7.75 -0.07 -21.09
N ASN A 226 -7.90 0.12 -19.78
CA ASN A 226 -7.46 -0.82 -18.74
C ASN A 226 -5.97 -1.18 -18.85
N ASP A 227 -5.12 -0.19 -19.13
CA ASP A 227 -3.68 -0.38 -19.21
C ASP A 227 -3.07 -0.21 -17.83
N GLU A 228 -2.43 -1.27 -17.33
CA GLU A 228 -1.70 -1.26 -16.07
C GLU A 228 -0.21 -1.02 -16.33
N PRO A 229 0.51 -0.36 -15.40
CA PRO A 229 1.95 -0.16 -15.54
C PRO A 229 2.69 -1.48 -15.74
N ALA A 230 3.56 -1.51 -16.75
CA ALA A 230 4.11 -2.75 -17.30
C ALA A 230 5.21 -3.42 -16.45
N ASP A 231 5.74 -2.75 -15.43
CA ASP A 231 6.85 -3.25 -14.65
C ASP A 231 6.83 -2.78 -13.18
N SER A 232 7.88 -3.16 -12.45
CA SER A 232 8.03 -2.91 -11.02
C SER A 232 8.27 -1.43 -10.65
N ASP A 233 8.38 -0.52 -11.61
CA ASP A 233 8.63 0.90 -11.33
C ASP A 233 7.44 1.57 -10.64
N GLN A 234 6.22 1.07 -10.84
CA GLN A 234 5.02 1.53 -10.11
C GLN A 234 5.13 1.33 -8.59
N TYR A 235 5.97 0.39 -8.14
CA TYR A 235 6.30 0.19 -6.74
C TYR A 235 7.51 1.03 -6.36
N TYR A 236 8.66 0.67 -6.93
CA TYR A 236 9.95 1.11 -6.40
C TYR A 236 10.35 2.51 -6.86
N LYS A 237 10.19 2.82 -8.16
CA LYS A 237 10.51 4.15 -8.67
C LYS A 237 9.52 5.19 -8.16
N GLY A 238 8.25 4.83 -8.06
CA GLY A 238 7.23 5.68 -7.47
C GLY A 238 7.44 5.94 -5.97
N ALA A 239 7.78 4.93 -5.15
CA ALA A 239 8.16 5.16 -3.75
C ALA A 239 9.41 6.05 -3.62
N TRP A 240 10.39 5.90 -4.53
CA TRP A 240 11.54 6.81 -4.60
C TRP A 240 11.16 8.23 -5.01
N MET A 241 10.22 8.40 -5.93
CA MET A 241 9.68 9.71 -6.30
C MET A 241 9.05 10.40 -5.08
N LEU A 242 8.17 9.69 -4.34
CA LEU A 242 7.56 10.22 -3.11
C LEU A 242 8.64 10.63 -2.09
N HIS A 243 9.65 9.79 -1.88
CA HIS A 243 10.76 10.13 -0.99
C HIS A 243 11.57 11.34 -1.48
N THR A 244 11.85 11.46 -2.78
CA THR A 244 12.55 12.63 -3.34
C THR A 244 11.72 13.90 -3.16
N ILE A 245 10.40 13.86 -3.36
CA ILE A 245 9.51 15.00 -3.12
C ILE A 245 9.56 15.41 -1.64
N ARG A 246 9.52 14.46 -0.70
CA ARG A 246 9.73 14.74 0.74
C ARG A 246 11.06 15.45 1.00
N GLN A 247 12.16 14.97 0.43
CA GLN A 247 13.48 15.61 0.60
C GLN A 247 13.50 17.02 0.01
N LYS A 248 12.82 17.24 -1.11
CA LYS A 248 12.70 18.56 -1.75
C LYS A 248 11.88 19.55 -0.91
N ILE A 249 10.78 19.09 -0.32
CA ILE A 249 9.99 19.89 0.63
C ILE A 249 10.81 20.25 1.87
N ASN A 250 11.70 19.35 2.29
CA ASN A 250 12.63 19.53 3.42
C ASN A 250 11.93 19.99 4.72
N ASN A 251 10.70 19.50 4.93
CA ASN A 251 9.89 19.77 6.10
C ASN A 251 8.97 18.57 6.35
N ASP A 252 9.37 17.70 7.28
CA ASP A 252 8.64 16.46 7.57
C ASP A 252 7.23 16.72 8.08
N SER A 253 7.03 17.76 8.90
CA SER A 253 5.70 18.09 9.40
C SER A 253 4.74 18.44 8.27
N LEU A 254 5.23 19.19 7.28
CA LEU A 254 4.45 19.55 6.10
C LEU A 254 4.25 18.34 5.18
N TRP A 255 5.27 17.51 4.98
CA TRP A 255 5.15 16.29 4.18
C TRP A 255 4.11 15.33 4.73
N PHE A 256 4.15 15.03 6.03
CA PHE A 256 3.19 14.12 6.65
C PHE A 256 1.78 14.73 6.71
N ASP A 257 1.65 16.06 6.80
CA ASP A 257 0.36 16.75 6.62
C ASP A 257 -0.20 16.56 5.20
N ILE A 258 0.65 16.71 4.17
CA ILE A 258 0.28 16.47 2.77
C ILE A 258 -0.14 15.02 2.57
N LEU A 259 0.67 14.05 3.02
CA LEU A 259 0.37 12.62 2.88
C LEU A 259 -0.98 12.26 3.53
N LYS A 260 -1.20 12.71 4.76
CA LYS A 260 -2.44 12.45 5.49
C LYS A 260 -3.64 13.14 4.83
N GLN A 261 -3.49 14.37 4.35
CA GLN A 261 -4.59 15.07 3.68
C GLN A 261 -4.88 14.50 2.30
N PHE A 262 -3.88 14.01 1.57
CA PHE A 262 -4.12 13.31 0.32
C PHE A 262 -5.00 12.08 0.57
N TYR A 263 -4.65 11.27 1.57
CA TYR A 263 -5.48 10.15 2.00
C TYR A 263 -6.90 10.61 2.39
N LYS A 264 -7.02 11.60 3.28
CA LYS A 264 -8.33 12.04 3.80
C LYS A 264 -9.23 12.74 2.80
N ASN A 265 -8.68 13.41 1.79
CA ASN A 265 -9.48 14.06 0.75
C ASN A 265 -10.16 13.06 -0.19
N HIS A 266 -9.66 11.82 -0.24
CA HIS A 266 -10.12 10.78 -1.17
C HIS A 266 -10.54 9.48 -0.46
N GLU A 267 -10.68 9.51 0.87
CA GLU A 267 -11.08 8.36 1.69
C GLU A 267 -12.46 7.84 1.26
N TYR A 268 -12.54 6.54 0.95
CA TYR A 268 -13.65 5.85 0.29
C TYR A 268 -14.01 6.41 -1.09
N GLY A 269 -13.01 6.64 -1.92
CA GLY A 269 -13.21 7.13 -3.27
C GLY A 269 -11.94 7.09 -4.12
N PHE A 270 -11.90 7.95 -5.13
CA PHE A 270 -10.86 7.92 -6.15
C PHE A 270 -9.95 9.15 -6.10
N ALA A 271 -8.67 8.92 -6.35
CA ALA A 271 -7.65 9.95 -6.51
C ALA A 271 -6.96 9.84 -7.88
N SER A 272 -6.44 10.97 -8.36
CA SER A 272 -5.62 11.05 -9.56
C SER A 272 -4.24 11.64 -9.30
N THR A 273 -3.34 11.48 -10.27
CA THR A 273 -2.02 12.14 -10.24
C THR A 273 -2.16 13.65 -10.14
N GLN A 274 -3.17 14.22 -10.80
CA GLN A 274 -3.39 15.66 -10.78
C GLN A 274 -3.85 16.14 -9.41
N ASP A 275 -4.65 15.35 -8.68
CA ASP A 275 -5.07 15.68 -7.31
C ASP A 275 -3.86 15.77 -6.37
N PHE A 276 -2.92 14.83 -6.50
CA PHE A 276 -1.68 14.85 -5.71
C PHE A 276 -0.82 16.09 -6.02
N VAL A 277 -0.64 16.42 -7.32
CA VAL A 277 0.10 17.61 -7.75
C VAL A 277 -0.57 18.89 -7.23
N ASN A 278 -1.89 19.00 -7.35
CA ASN A 278 -2.67 20.15 -6.89
C ASN A 278 -2.52 20.33 -5.37
N LEU A 279 -2.57 19.25 -4.60
CA LEU A 279 -2.40 19.31 -3.14
C LEU A 279 -0.99 19.73 -2.75
N LEU A 280 0.04 19.20 -3.43
CA LEU A 280 1.43 19.62 -3.23
C LEU A 280 1.58 21.12 -3.44
N GLU A 281 1.07 21.65 -4.56
CA GLU A 281 1.13 23.07 -4.87
C GLU A 281 0.37 23.92 -3.84
N ALA A 282 -0.85 23.52 -3.49
CA ALA A 282 -1.66 24.22 -2.51
C ALA A 282 -0.99 24.30 -1.13
N LYS A 283 -0.22 23.27 -0.73
CA LYS A 283 0.43 23.18 0.59
C LYS A 283 1.79 23.84 0.66
N THR A 284 2.51 23.90 -0.46
CA THR A 284 3.91 24.36 -0.51
C THR A 284 4.08 25.69 -1.23
N GLY A 285 3.10 26.12 -2.01
CA GLY A 285 3.21 27.25 -2.93
C GLY A 285 4.20 27.03 -4.08
N THR A 286 4.62 25.78 -4.32
CA THR A 286 5.59 25.40 -5.35
C THR A 286 4.97 24.41 -6.31
N ASP A 287 5.22 24.57 -7.62
CA ASP A 287 4.76 23.64 -8.63
C ASP A 287 5.65 22.37 -8.65
N TYR A 288 5.05 21.22 -8.34
CA TYR A 288 5.71 19.89 -8.38
C TYR A 288 5.34 19.08 -9.63
N CYS A 289 4.60 19.65 -10.58
CA CYS A 289 4.12 18.96 -11.77
C CYS A 289 5.28 18.38 -12.59
N ASP A 290 6.38 19.12 -12.77
CA ASP A 290 7.52 18.67 -13.56
C ASP A 290 8.28 17.50 -12.90
N ILE A 291 8.43 17.47 -11.57
CA ILE A 291 9.07 16.34 -10.90
C ILE A 291 8.19 15.10 -10.94
N VAL A 292 6.88 15.24 -10.65
CA VAL A 292 5.92 14.14 -10.71
C VAL A 292 5.86 13.57 -12.13
N ASN A 293 5.71 14.42 -13.15
CA ASN A 293 5.68 13.98 -14.54
C ASN A 293 7.00 13.34 -15.00
N GLN A 294 8.16 13.82 -14.52
CA GLN A 294 9.44 13.22 -14.89
C GLN A 294 9.51 11.74 -14.49
N TYR A 295 9.09 11.42 -13.26
CA TYR A 295 9.14 10.05 -12.77
C TYR A 295 8.00 9.19 -13.31
N LEU A 296 6.81 9.75 -13.51
CA LEU A 296 5.63 8.98 -13.90
C LEU A 296 5.49 8.80 -15.42
N LYS A 297 5.70 9.84 -16.21
CA LYS A 297 5.43 9.83 -17.67
C LYS A 297 6.62 9.45 -18.53
N TYR A 298 7.81 9.34 -17.95
CA TYR A 298 9.02 9.00 -18.68
C TYR A 298 9.77 7.87 -18.00
N ALA A 299 10.18 6.88 -18.80
CA ALA A 299 11.02 5.79 -18.34
C ALA A 299 12.38 6.30 -17.84
N THR A 300 12.98 7.24 -18.57
CA THR A 300 14.30 7.82 -18.28
C THR A 300 14.31 8.65 -16.99
N LEU A 301 15.40 8.53 -16.23
CA LEU A 301 15.66 9.34 -15.05
C LEU A 301 16.28 10.69 -15.42
N PRO A 302 16.13 11.73 -14.58
CA PRO A 302 16.85 12.98 -14.78
C PRO A 302 18.36 12.80 -14.60
N GLU A 303 19.15 13.42 -15.47
CA GLU A 303 20.62 13.36 -15.46
C GLU A 303 21.18 14.62 -14.79
N LEU A 304 22.03 14.45 -13.77
CA LEU A 304 22.77 15.58 -13.18
C LEU A 304 23.99 15.89 -14.03
N GLU A 305 23.94 17.00 -14.77
CA GLU A 305 25.08 17.51 -15.52
C GLU A 305 25.79 18.57 -14.67
N TYR A 306 27.10 18.43 -14.47
CA TYR A 306 27.89 19.41 -13.73
C TYR A 306 29.22 19.69 -14.41
N LYS A 307 29.74 20.90 -14.18
CA LYS A 307 31.08 21.34 -14.60
C LYS A 307 31.80 21.99 -13.43
N ILE A 308 33.07 21.66 -13.28
CA ILE A 308 33.97 22.34 -12.36
C ILE A 308 34.58 23.53 -13.11
N ILE A 309 34.37 24.72 -12.57
CA ILE A 309 34.92 25.97 -13.09
C ILE A 309 36.15 26.29 -12.25
N GLN A 310 37.33 26.29 -12.86
CA GLN A 310 38.57 26.68 -12.21
C GLN A 310 39.15 27.87 -12.97
N LYS A 311 39.24 29.02 -12.29
CA LYS A 311 39.86 30.24 -12.77
C LYS A 311 40.92 30.69 -11.78
N SER A 312 41.82 31.57 -12.21
CA SER A 312 42.90 32.12 -11.36
C SER A 312 42.38 32.79 -10.08
N GLU A 313 41.16 33.32 -10.10
CA GLU A 313 40.58 34.10 -9.00
C GLU A 313 39.47 33.35 -8.23
N TYR A 314 38.91 32.28 -8.78
CA TYR A 314 37.90 31.48 -8.10
C TYR A 314 37.81 30.06 -8.65
N SER A 315 37.31 29.15 -7.81
CA SER A 315 36.81 27.85 -8.22
C SER A 315 35.33 27.73 -7.86
N GLY A 316 34.59 26.94 -8.62
CA GLY A 316 33.17 26.70 -8.37
C GLY A 316 32.64 25.50 -9.14
N VAL A 317 31.42 25.10 -8.83
CA VAL A 317 30.68 24.06 -9.56
C VAL A 317 29.43 24.69 -10.13
N SER A 318 29.18 24.46 -11.42
CA SER A 318 27.91 24.79 -12.07
C SER A 318 27.25 23.48 -12.45
N PHE A 319 25.98 23.31 -12.08
CA PHE A 319 25.22 22.09 -12.35
C PHE A 319 23.82 22.42 -12.86
N ARG A 320 23.21 21.46 -13.55
CA ARG A 320 21.80 21.46 -13.93
C ARG A 320 21.30 20.03 -13.97
N TRP A 321 20.00 19.83 -13.77
CA TRP A 321 19.36 18.60 -14.19
C TRP A 321 18.96 18.70 -15.65
N LYS A 322 19.14 17.61 -16.38
CA LYS A 322 18.60 17.41 -17.72
C LYS A 322 17.48 16.40 -17.62
N SER A 323 16.29 16.79 -18.07
CA SER A 323 15.06 16.02 -17.93
C SER A 323 14.21 16.10 -19.19
N ASN A 324 13.17 15.28 -19.25
CA ASN A 324 12.20 15.25 -20.34
C ASN A 324 11.11 16.32 -20.18
N THR A 325 10.95 16.86 -18.98
CA THR A 325 10.00 17.94 -18.66
C THR A 325 10.56 19.32 -18.99
N LYS A 326 9.66 20.30 -19.16
CA LYS A 326 10.01 21.61 -19.73
C LYS A 326 10.95 22.44 -18.83
N ASN A 327 10.82 22.34 -17.50
CA ASN A 327 11.71 23.05 -16.58
C ASN A 327 12.67 22.11 -15.84
N SER A 328 13.75 21.75 -16.52
CA SER A 328 14.79 20.90 -15.94
C SER A 328 15.59 21.57 -14.80
N THR A 329 15.38 22.86 -14.53
CA THR A 329 16.10 23.61 -13.49
C THR A 329 15.56 23.39 -12.08
N TYR A 330 14.33 22.85 -11.96
CA TYR A 330 13.62 22.69 -10.69
C TYR A 330 13.47 21.24 -10.23
N LEU A 331 14.22 20.30 -10.82
CA LEU A 331 14.27 18.92 -10.31
C LEU A 331 15.09 18.82 -9.03
#